data_AF-A0A7V7MIG7-F1
#
_entry.id   AF-A0A7V7MIG7-F1
#
_cell.length_a   1.000
_cell.length_b   1.000
_cell.length_c   1.000
_cell.angle_alpha   90.00
_cell.angle_beta   90.00
_cell.angle_gamma   90.00
#
_symmetry.space_group_name_H-M   'P 1'
#
loop_
_entity.id
_entity.type
_entity.pdbx_description
1 polymer ?
#
loop_
_entity_poly.entity_id
_entity_poly.type
_entity_poly.pdbx_seq_one_letter_code
_entity_poly.pdbx_strand_id
1 'polypeptide(L)'
;MESNTPGERSWRRGWHQYGSTLLRWRGELSLRPGDCLVDLEAFTRPLKEWMTAGGLLGVQAIHPLWEVGSHKLRQTSFLAVGPGSQLAAIVALHYGIGRVGLTEANPPWATSLEEEMATRFHPIPSAMPESEDQFQHLLLACGGQAMDDQEVARWLPSLAGMGQFTLSGFPLEDQEENLRRLGKRGFFLSSAGQSDGLAFLSGSLEHRRSWSS
;
A
#
# COMPACT_ATOMS: atom_id res chain seq x y z
N MET A 1 15.62 2.33 -30.21
CA MET A 1 14.36 2.32 -29.43
C MET A 1 14.75 2.45 -27.98
N GLU A 2 14.61 3.63 -27.39
CA GLU A 2 14.78 3.78 -25.94
C GLU A 2 13.67 2.97 -25.27
N SER A 3 14.04 1.97 -24.49
CA SER A 3 13.10 1.25 -23.64
C SER A 3 12.55 2.24 -22.64
N ASN A 4 11.29 2.66 -22.82
CA ASN A 4 10.55 3.40 -21.79
C ASN A 4 10.33 2.44 -20.62
N THR A 5 11.29 2.44 -19.69
CA THR A 5 11.15 1.70 -18.44
C THR A 5 9.96 2.28 -17.66
N PRO A 6 9.11 1.42 -17.09
CA PRO A 6 7.92 1.88 -16.38
C PRO A 6 8.28 2.82 -15.20
N GLY A 7 7.47 3.85 -14.95
CA GLY A 7 7.74 4.90 -13.95
C GLY A 7 8.47 6.16 -14.45
N GLU A 8 9.11 6.14 -15.62
CA GLU A 8 9.88 7.31 -16.12
C GLU A 8 9.02 8.55 -16.40
N ARG A 9 7.79 8.39 -16.91
CA ARG A 9 6.92 9.53 -17.24
C ARG A 9 6.46 10.28 -16.01
N SER A 10 6.03 9.57 -14.98
CA SER A 10 5.64 10.16 -13.69
C SER A 10 6.86 10.83 -13.06
N TRP A 11 8.00 10.14 -13.01
CA TRP A 11 9.25 10.70 -12.48
C TRP A 11 9.62 12.03 -13.14
N ARG A 12 9.47 12.15 -14.46
CA ARG A 12 9.73 13.38 -15.23
C ARG A 12 8.82 14.56 -14.86
N ARG A 13 7.55 14.31 -14.49
CA ARG A 13 6.60 15.37 -14.11
C ARG A 13 6.83 15.93 -12.71
N GLY A 14 7.35 15.11 -11.79
CA GLY A 14 7.58 15.54 -10.41
C GLY A 14 6.39 15.39 -9.48
N TRP A 15 5.26 14.91 -10.00
CA TRP A 15 4.05 14.66 -9.25
C TRP A 15 3.19 13.58 -9.91
N HIS A 16 2.24 13.04 -9.14
CA HIS A 16 1.22 12.10 -9.59
C HIS A 16 -0.09 12.35 -8.85
N GLN A 17 -1.24 12.01 -9.45
CA GLN A 17 -2.56 12.22 -8.84
C GLN A 17 -3.43 10.97 -8.96
N TYR A 18 -4.06 10.58 -7.86
CA TYR A 18 -5.12 9.59 -7.77
C TYR A 18 -6.33 10.24 -7.13
N GLY A 19 -7.37 10.55 -7.89
CA GLY A 19 -8.54 11.28 -7.38
C GLY A 19 -8.13 12.55 -6.62
N SER A 20 -8.51 12.64 -5.35
CA SER A 20 -8.18 13.72 -4.42
C SER A 20 -6.78 13.60 -3.76
N THR A 21 -6.02 12.53 -3.99
CA THR A 21 -4.66 12.36 -3.47
C THR A 21 -3.62 12.83 -4.48
N LEU A 22 -2.84 13.84 -4.12
CA LEU A 22 -1.72 14.36 -4.91
C LEU A 22 -0.40 14.00 -4.25
N LEU A 23 0.43 13.28 -4.99
CA LEU A 23 1.81 12.97 -4.61
C LEU A 23 2.74 13.97 -5.30
N ARG A 24 3.57 14.69 -4.55
CA ARG A 24 4.51 15.68 -5.10
C ARG A 24 5.92 15.38 -4.63
N TRP A 25 6.91 15.35 -5.51
CA TRP A 25 8.33 15.24 -5.13
C TRP A 25 9.22 16.28 -5.81
N ARG A 26 8.66 17.10 -6.70
CA ARG A 26 9.24 18.35 -7.21
C ARG A 26 8.19 19.13 -8.00
N GLY A 27 8.46 20.42 -8.20
CA GLY A 27 7.64 21.31 -9.02
C GLY A 27 6.40 21.83 -8.29
N GLU A 28 5.68 22.72 -8.96
CA GLU A 28 4.50 23.37 -8.40
C GLU A 28 3.21 22.64 -8.79
N LEU A 29 2.25 22.66 -7.86
CA LEU A 29 0.91 22.10 -8.03
C LEU A 29 -0.13 23.08 -7.49
N SER A 30 -1.25 23.20 -8.19
CA SER A 30 -2.42 23.91 -7.69
C SER A 30 -3.33 22.94 -6.96
N LEU A 31 -3.59 23.20 -5.67
CA LEU A 31 -4.50 22.41 -4.86
C LEU A 31 -5.94 22.91 -5.01
N ARG A 32 -6.87 21.96 -5.05
CA ARG A 32 -8.31 22.20 -4.98
C ARG A 32 -8.81 21.94 -3.56
N PRO A 33 -9.92 22.55 -3.14
CA PRO A 33 -10.57 22.18 -1.88
C PRO A 33 -10.87 20.68 -1.84
N GLY A 34 -10.45 20.00 -0.77
CA GLY A 34 -10.62 18.55 -0.59
C GLY A 34 -9.43 17.70 -1.03
N ASP A 35 -8.43 18.29 -1.70
CA ASP A 35 -7.20 17.59 -2.07
C ASP A 35 -6.36 17.24 -0.83
N CYS A 36 -5.82 16.02 -0.81
CA CYS A 36 -4.77 15.58 0.10
C CYS A 36 -3.42 15.68 -0.61
N LEU A 37 -2.61 16.68 -0.24
CA LEU A 37 -1.23 16.78 -0.68
C LEU A 37 -0.33 15.92 0.20
N VAL A 38 0.37 14.97 -0.43
CA VAL A 38 1.44 14.19 0.16
C VAL A 38 2.75 14.68 -0.44
N ASP A 39 3.49 15.42 0.37
CA ASP A 39 4.78 15.97 -0.03
C ASP A 39 5.89 14.94 0.20
N LEU A 40 6.49 14.50 -0.90
CA LEU A 40 7.47 13.44 -0.99
C LEU A 40 8.88 13.96 -1.29
N GLU A 41 9.11 15.28 -1.23
CA GLU A 41 10.41 15.90 -1.52
C GLU A 41 11.54 15.31 -0.65
N ALA A 42 11.28 15.11 0.64
CA ALA A 42 12.21 14.48 1.58
C ALA A 42 12.50 13.00 1.27
N PHE A 43 11.69 12.35 0.43
CA PHE A 43 11.76 10.93 0.09
C PHE A 43 12.27 10.68 -1.33
N THR A 44 12.73 11.72 -2.03
CA THR A 44 13.17 11.65 -3.43
C THR A 44 14.19 10.54 -3.70
N ARG A 45 15.11 10.27 -2.77
CA ARG A 45 16.14 9.24 -2.94
C ARG A 45 15.56 7.82 -3.09
N PRO A 46 14.77 7.28 -2.14
CA PRO A 46 14.17 5.95 -2.29
C PRO A 46 12.93 5.93 -3.21
N LEU A 47 12.31 7.08 -3.51
CA LEU A 47 11.03 7.14 -4.22
C LEU A 47 11.05 6.44 -5.59
N LYS A 48 12.13 6.57 -6.37
CA LYS A 48 12.23 5.92 -7.68
C LYS A 48 12.16 4.39 -7.56
N GLU A 49 12.83 3.83 -6.56
CA GLU A 49 12.83 2.39 -6.30
C GLU A 49 11.44 1.92 -5.89
N TRP A 50 10.76 2.67 -5.00
CA TRP A 50 9.40 2.34 -4.58
C TRP A 50 8.40 2.39 -5.74
N MET A 51 8.48 3.41 -6.60
CA MET A 51 7.62 3.53 -7.78
C MET A 51 7.84 2.36 -8.75
N THR A 52 9.09 1.97 -8.98
CA THR A 52 9.45 0.84 -9.86
C THR A 52 8.94 -0.49 -9.28
N ALA A 53 8.96 -0.63 -7.95
CA ALA A 53 8.41 -1.78 -7.23
C ALA A 53 6.86 -1.82 -7.21
N GLY A 54 6.18 -0.86 -7.84
CA GLY A 54 4.71 -0.79 -7.88
C GLY A 54 4.08 -0.02 -6.72
N GLY A 55 4.85 0.76 -5.95
CA GLY A 55 4.34 1.54 -4.81
C GLY A 55 3.20 2.50 -5.18
N LEU A 56 3.21 3.03 -6.40
CA LEU A 56 2.13 3.84 -6.97
C LEU A 56 0.78 3.08 -7.05
N LEU A 57 0.81 1.80 -7.42
CA LEU A 57 -0.40 0.96 -7.41
C LEU A 57 -0.88 0.70 -5.98
N GLY A 58 0.05 0.58 -5.03
CA GLY A 58 -0.29 0.53 -3.61
C GLY A 58 -1.04 1.78 -3.15
N VAL A 59 -0.55 2.97 -3.55
CA VAL A 59 -1.26 4.23 -3.28
C VAL A 59 -2.64 4.27 -3.94
N GLN A 60 -2.72 3.88 -5.22
CA GLN A 60 -3.99 3.82 -5.95
C GLN A 60 -5.02 2.93 -5.25
N ALA A 61 -4.58 1.78 -4.73
CA ALA A 61 -5.45 0.84 -4.03
C ALA A 61 -5.98 1.39 -2.70
N ILE A 62 -5.17 2.16 -1.97
CA ILE A 62 -5.59 2.74 -0.67
C ILE A 62 -6.23 4.12 -0.80
N HIS A 63 -6.19 4.75 -1.98
CA HIS A 63 -6.75 6.07 -2.22
C HIS A 63 -8.20 6.25 -1.71
N PRO A 64 -9.12 5.29 -1.90
CA PRO A 64 -10.49 5.42 -1.38
C PRO A 64 -10.60 5.61 0.13
N LEU A 65 -9.55 5.29 0.92
CA LEU A 65 -9.56 5.52 2.37
C LEU A 65 -9.66 7.00 2.73
N TRP A 66 -9.13 7.90 1.88
CA TRP A 66 -9.20 9.33 2.13
C TRP A 66 -10.65 9.83 2.30
N GLU A 67 -11.60 9.22 1.60
CA GLU A 67 -13.02 9.61 1.60
C GLU A 67 -13.79 9.14 2.85
N VAL A 68 -13.17 8.32 3.71
CA VAL A 68 -13.84 7.74 4.90
C VAL A 68 -14.01 8.76 6.04
N GLY A 69 -13.27 9.87 5.99
CA GLY A 69 -13.31 10.96 6.96
C GLY A 69 -12.34 10.80 8.13
N SER A 70 -11.83 11.92 8.64
CA SER A 70 -10.70 11.98 9.57
C SER A 70 -10.93 11.22 10.89
N HIS A 71 -12.14 11.26 11.45
CA HIS A 71 -12.45 10.55 12.70
C HIS A 71 -12.29 9.04 12.56
N LYS A 72 -12.82 8.45 11.47
CA LYS A 72 -12.73 7.02 11.22
C LYS A 72 -11.30 6.61 10.90
N LEU A 73 -10.57 7.40 10.12
CA LEU A 73 -9.17 7.15 9.79
C LEU A 73 -8.29 7.04 11.04
N ARG A 74 -8.53 7.88 12.06
CA ARG A 74 -7.81 7.79 13.35
C ARG A 74 -8.08 6.49 14.13
N GLN A 75 -9.15 5.77 13.82
CA GLN A 75 -9.47 4.46 14.40
C GLN A 75 -9.03 3.30 13.51
N THR A 76 -8.47 3.62 12.33
CA THR A 76 -8.03 2.63 11.35
C THR A 76 -6.60 2.19 11.59
N SER A 77 -6.37 0.89 11.36
CA SER A 77 -5.06 0.27 11.34
C SER A 77 -4.73 -0.24 9.93
N PHE A 78 -3.54 0.12 9.45
CA PHE A 78 -3.04 -0.24 8.12
C PHE A 78 -1.67 -0.91 8.25
N LEU A 79 -1.46 -2.03 7.58
CA LEU A 79 -0.18 -2.74 7.51
C LEU A 79 0.31 -2.76 6.06
N ALA A 80 1.50 -2.21 5.83
CA ALA A 80 2.21 -2.27 4.57
C ALA A 80 3.35 -3.31 4.64
N VAL A 81 3.37 -4.22 3.67
CA VAL A 81 4.33 -5.32 3.59
C VAL A 81 4.98 -5.33 2.22
N GLY A 82 6.30 -5.55 2.20
CA GLY A 82 7.04 -5.85 0.98
C GLY A 82 7.56 -4.63 0.20
N PRO A 83 8.23 -4.85 -0.94
CA PRO A 83 8.94 -3.80 -1.67
C PRO A 83 7.99 -2.74 -2.25
N GLY A 84 8.28 -1.46 -2.02
CA GLY A 84 7.48 -0.34 -2.52
C GLY A 84 6.25 0.01 -1.67
N SER A 85 5.92 -0.83 -0.68
CA SER A 85 4.81 -0.59 0.26
C SER A 85 5.02 0.64 1.15
N GLN A 86 6.27 1.10 1.30
CA GLN A 86 6.64 2.31 2.03
C GLN A 86 5.89 3.54 1.52
N LEU A 87 5.70 3.66 0.21
CA LEU A 87 4.98 4.79 -0.38
C LEU A 87 3.51 4.81 0.08
N ALA A 88 2.86 3.64 0.12
CA ALA A 88 1.51 3.52 0.63
C ALA A 88 1.43 3.79 2.15
N ALA A 89 2.44 3.36 2.92
CA ALA A 89 2.53 3.66 4.35
C ALA A 89 2.65 5.17 4.64
N ILE A 90 3.48 5.89 3.87
CA ILE A 90 3.60 7.36 3.98
C ILE A 90 2.26 8.02 3.65
N VAL A 91 1.61 7.61 2.56
CA VAL A 91 0.28 8.15 2.20
C VAL A 91 -0.76 7.85 3.29
N ALA A 92 -0.77 6.66 3.87
CA ALA A 92 -1.63 6.29 4.99
C ALA A 92 -1.42 7.21 6.22
N LEU A 93 -0.16 7.55 6.54
CA LEU A 93 0.16 8.51 7.61
C LEU A 93 -0.41 9.90 7.30
N HIS A 94 -0.30 10.37 6.05
CA HIS A 94 -0.86 11.65 5.60
C HIS A 94 -2.39 11.67 5.62
N TYR A 95 -3.07 10.54 5.38
CA TYR A 95 -4.52 10.45 5.54
C TYR A 95 -4.98 10.59 7.00
N GLY A 96 -4.07 10.54 7.97
CA GLY A 96 -4.45 10.56 9.38
C GLY A 96 -4.81 9.17 9.92
N ILE A 97 -4.35 8.08 9.28
CA ILE A 97 -4.56 6.73 9.79
C ILE A 97 -3.92 6.60 11.18
N GLY A 98 -4.68 6.07 12.14
CA GLY A 98 -4.31 6.04 13.55
C GLY A 98 -3.13 5.12 13.86
N ARG A 99 -3.03 4.01 13.13
CA ARG A 99 -1.93 3.04 13.29
C ARG A 99 -1.44 2.56 11.93
N VAL A 100 -0.16 2.79 11.63
CA VAL A 100 0.49 2.36 10.38
C VAL A 100 1.66 1.43 10.70
N GLY A 101 1.50 0.15 10.38
CA GLY A 101 2.55 -0.87 10.46
C GLY A 101 3.34 -0.97 9.16
N LEU A 102 4.64 -1.22 9.25
CA LEU A 102 5.50 -1.48 8.09
C LEU A 102 6.55 -2.54 8.41
N THR A 103 6.74 -3.52 7.53
CA THR A 103 7.64 -4.68 7.77
C THR A 103 9.14 -4.41 7.62
N GLU A 104 9.54 -3.14 7.57
CA GLU A 104 10.93 -2.70 7.49
C GLU A 104 11.37 -2.16 8.85
N ALA A 105 12.31 -2.85 9.48
CA ALA A 105 12.87 -2.42 10.75
C ALA A 105 13.73 -1.17 10.54
N ASN A 106 13.34 -0.06 11.18
CA ASN A 106 14.02 1.24 11.14
C ASN A 106 14.27 1.76 9.71
N PRO A 107 13.20 2.09 8.95
CA PRO A 107 13.39 2.66 7.64
C PRO A 107 14.16 3.99 7.76
N PRO A 108 15.23 4.22 6.99
CA PRO A 108 16.03 5.44 7.10
C PRO A 108 15.22 6.73 6.96
N TRP A 109 14.13 6.67 6.20
CA TRP A 109 13.21 7.78 5.96
C TRP A 109 12.28 8.08 7.13
N ALA A 110 12.14 7.19 8.12
CA ALA A 110 11.30 7.44 9.31
C ALA A 110 11.77 8.68 10.09
N THR A 111 13.07 9.00 10.01
CA THR A 111 13.66 10.21 10.60
C THR A 111 13.18 11.51 9.95
N SER A 112 12.59 11.43 8.75
CA SER A 112 12.04 12.56 8.00
C SER A 112 10.54 12.75 8.24
N LEU A 113 9.91 11.91 9.08
CA LEU A 113 8.51 12.08 9.46
C LEU A 113 8.35 13.21 10.47
N GLU A 114 7.26 13.96 10.34
CA GLU A 114 6.81 14.89 11.37
C GLU A 114 6.45 14.13 12.66
N GLU A 115 6.61 14.78 13.82
CA GLU A 115 6.42 14.16 15.14
C GLU A 115 5.04 13.48 15.28
N GLU A 116 3.96 14.13 14.83
CA GLU A 116 2.61 13.55 14.86
C GLU A 116 2.49 12.29 13.99
N MET A 117 3.16 12.24 12.83
CA MET A 117 3.17 11.04 11.98
C MET A 117 4.01 9.93 12.62
N ALA A 118 5.15 10.28 13.20
CA ALA A 118 6.05 9.33 13.86
C ALA A 118 5.35 8.57 15.00
N THR A 119 4.47 9.22 15.76
CA THR A 119 3.70 8.56 16.85
C THR A 119 2.74 7.47 16.37
N ARG A 120 2.34 7.49 15.09
CA ARG A 120 1.40 6.55 14.48
C ARG A 120 2.09 5.46 13.67
N PHE A 121 3.40 5.59 13.48
CA PHE A 121 4.23 4.64 12.74
C PHE A 121 4.75 3.54 13.67
N HIS A 122 4.58 2.29 13.26
CA HIS A 122 5.01 1.12 14.02
C HIS A 122 5.85 0.20 13.12
N PRO A 123 7.17 0.09 13.33
CA PRO A 123 7.97 -0.91 12.63
C PRO A 123 7.52 -2.31 13.07
N ILE A 124 7.24 -3.17 12.10
CA ILE A 124 6.80 -4.55 12.30
C ILE A 124 7.98 -5.47 11.95
N PRO A 125 8.39 -6.37 12.85
CA PRO A 125 9.40 -7.37 12.51
C PRO A 125 8.95 -8.22 11.32
N SER A 126 9.84 -8.45 10.37
CA SER A 126 9.56 -9.26 9.17
C SER A 126 9.24 -10.74 9.46
N ALA A 127 9.44 -11.18 10.71
CA ALA A 127 9.19 -12.54 11.18
C ALA A 127 7.83 -12.74 11.86
N MET A 128 6.90 -11.77 11.86
CA MET A 128 5.72 -11.85 12.75
C MET A 128 4.71 -12.92 12.29
N PRO A 129 4.44 -13.92 13.16
CA PRO A 129 3.06 -14.16 13.55
C PRO A 129 2.94 -14.62 15.02
N GLU A 130 2.46 -13.74 15.90
CA GLU A 130 1.55 -14.13 16.99
C GLU A 130 0.42 -13.09 17.05
N SER A 131 -0.79 -13.58 17.29
CA SER A 131 -2.09 -13.04 16.87
C SER A 131 -2.57 -11.75 17.53
N GLU A 132 -1.71 -10.93 18.14
CA GLU A 132 -2.15 -9.80 18.96
C GLU A 132 -2.52 -8.56 18.13
N ASP A 133 -1.84 -8.33 17.01
CA ASP A 133 -2.06 -7.14 16.21
C ASP A 133 -2.88 -7.40 14.95
N GLN A 134 -4.18 -7.09 15.05
CA GLN A 134 -5.09 -7.12 13.91
C GLN A 134 -5.17 -5.75 13.22
N PHE A 135 -4.90 -5.76 11.92
CA PHE A 135 -4.98 -4.61 11.02
C PHE A 135 -6.27 -4.64 10.21
N GLN A 136 -6.95 -3.51 10.10
CA GLN A 136 -8.16 -3.41 9.27
C GLN A 136 -7.84 -3.44 7.77
N HIS A 137 -6.64 -2.98 7.40
CA HIS A 137 -6.14 -2.98 6.04
C HIS A 137 -4.77 -3.63 5.99
N LEU A 138 -4.58 -4.58 5.08
CA LEU A 138 -3.31 -5.20 4.76
C LEU A 138 -2.99 -4.96 3.29
N LEU A 139 -1.84 -4.35 3.03
CA LEU A 139 -1.26 -4.23 1.71
C LEU A 139 0.00 -5.10 1.62
N LEU A 140 -0.01 -6.05 0.69
CA LEU A 140 1.13 -6.87 0.32
C LEU A 140 1.63 -6.43 -1.06
N ALA A 141 2.82 -5.85 -1.11
CA ALA A 141 3.49 -5.43 -2.33
C ALA A 141 4.48 -6.49 -2.82
N CYS A 142 4.42 -6.83 -4.10
CA CYS A 142 5.21 -7.90 -4.72
C CYS A 142 6.50 -7.41 -5.39
N GLY A 143 6.72 -6.10 -5.53
CA GLY A 143 7.97 -5.57 -6.06
C GLY A 143 8.28 -5.95 -7.51
N GLY A 144 7.26 -6.14 -8.35
CA GLY A 144 7.37 -6.61 -9.72
C GLY A 144 7.49 -8.13 -9.88
N GLN A 145 7.40 -8.89 -8.79
CA GLN A 145 7.42 -10.35 -8.81
C GLN A 145 6.00 -10.94 -8.77
N ALA A 146 5.88 -12.20 -9.18
CA ALA A 146 4.65 -12.97 -8.99
C ALA A 146 4.29 -13.07 -7.50
N MET A 147 3.00 -13.28 -7.22
CA MET A 147 2.52 -13.46 -5.86
C MET A 147 3.18 -14.69 -5.19
N ASP A 148 3.76 -14.49 -4.01
CA ASP A 148 4.23 -15.58 -3.16
C ASP A 148 3.13 -16.03 -2.20
N ASP A 149 2.63 -17.24 -2.39
CA ASP A 149 1.60 -17.86 -1.55
C ASP A 149 2.03 -18.01 -0.08
N GLN A 150 3.35 -18.12 0.20
CA GLN A 150 3.89 -18.18 1.56
C GLN A 150 3.83 -16.82 2.25
N GLU A 151 4.17 -15.74 1.55
CA GLU A 151 4.03 -14.38 2.09
C GLU A 151 2.55 -14.05 2.35
N VAL A 152 1.65 -14.40 1.43
CA VAL A 152 0.21 -14.24 1.66
C VAL A 152 -0.22 -15.01 2.90
N ALA A 153 0.18 -16.29 3.04
CA ALA A 153 -0.18 -17.09 4.22
C ALA A 153 0.42 -16.55 5.53
N ARG A 154 1.63 -15.97 5.47
CA ARG A 154 2.31 -15.37 6.63
C ARG A 154 1.57 -14.15 7.16
N TRP A 155 1.17 -13.23 6.28
CA TRP A 155 0.63 -11.93 6.69
C TRP A 155 -0.87 -11.90 6.83
N LEU A 156 -1.59 -12.82 6.18
CA LEU A 156 -3.06 -12.86 6.26
C LEU A 156 -3.63 -12.97 7.69
N PRO A 157 -3.02 -13.71 8.64
CA PRO A 157 -3.48 -13.74 10.03
C PRO A 157 -3.46 -12.38 10.74
N SER A 158 -2.65 -11.42 10.28
CA SER A 158 -2.63 -10.05 10.79
C SER A 158 -3.83 -9.22 10.30
N LEU A 159 -4.63 -9.72 9.36
CA LEU A 159 -5.84 -9.05 8.91
C LEU A 159 -7.00 -9.30 9.89
N ALA A 160 -7.62 -8.21 10.35
CA ALA A 160 -8.82 -8.27 11.18
C ALA A 160 -9.96 -9.00 10.46
N GLY A 161 -10.91 -9.53 11.23
CA GLY A 161 -12.15 -10.08 10.67
C GLY A 161 -12.85 -9.04 9.78
N MET A 162 -13.18 -9.41 8.53
CA MET A 162 -13.74 -8.51 7.51
C MET A 162 -12.82 -7.35 7.07
N GLY A 163 -11.52 -7.44 7.33
CA GLY A 163 -10.54 -6.47 6.86
C GLY A 163 -10.40 -6.44 5.33
N GLN A 164 -9.75 -5.39 4.83
CA GLN A 164 -9.39 -5.25 3.42
C GLN A 164 -7.99 -5.78 3.15
N PHE A 165 -7.87 -6.69 2.19
CA PHE A 165 -6.62 -7.19 1.67
C PHE A 165 -6.33 -6.58 0.30
N THR A 166 -5.11 -6.10 0.12
CA THR A 166 -4.61 -5.57 -1.15
C THR A 166 -3.34 -6.33 -1.53
N LEU A 167 -3.33 -6.92 -2.72
CA LEU A 167 -2.14 -7.42 -3.38
C LEU A 167 -1.75 -6.42 -4.47
N SER A 168 -0.51 -5.93 -4.48
CA SER A 168 -0.10 -4.85 -5.40
C SER A 168 1.30 -5.06 -5.98
N GLY A 169 1.55 -4.47 -7.14
CA GLY A 169 2.88 -4.45 -7.75
C GLY A 169 3.34 -5.82 -8.26
N PHE A 170 2.42 -6.70 -8.67
CA PHE A 170 2.74 -7.95 -9.36
C PHE A 170 2.58 -7.78 -10.89
N PRO A 171 3.20 -8.63 -11.75
CA PRO A 171 3.06 -8.56 -13.20
C PRO A 171 1.61 -8.61 -13.68
N LEU A 172 1.23 -7.76 -14.63
CA LEU A 172 -0.14 -7.68 -15.14
C LEU A 172 -0.64 -9.02 -15.71
N GLU A 173 0.25 -9.78 -16.38
CA GLU A 173 -0.05 -11.11 -16.91
C GLU A 173 -0.48 -12.13 -15.85
N ASP A 174 -0.12 -11.93 -14.58
CA ASP A 174 -0.48 -12.81 -13.47
C ASP A 174 -1.85 -12.45 -12.84
N GLN A 175 -2.52 -11.39 -13.29
CA GLN A 175 -3.70 -10.84 -12.61
C GLN A 175 -4.86 -11.84 -12.50
N GLU A 176 -5.19 -12.53 -13.59
CA GLU A 176 -6.28 -13.50 -13.60
C GLU A 176 -5.97 -14.71 -12.69
N GLU A 177 -4.74 -15.19 -12.75
CA GLU A 177 -4.29 -16.31 -11.93
C GLU A 177 -4.27 -15.96 -10.44
N ASN A 178 -3.77 -14.76 -10.08
CA ASN A 178 -3.78 -14.27 -8.71
C ASN A 178 -5.22 -14.09 -8.19
N LEU A 179 -6.12 -13.54 -8.99
CA LEU A 179 -7.54 -13.42 -8.63
C LEU A 179 -8.16 -14.79 -8.36
N ARG A 180 -7.88 -15.79 -9.22
CA ARG A 180 -8.36 -17.16 -9.05
C ARG A 180 -7.81 -17.82 -7.78
N ARG A 181 -6.51 -17.65 -7.49
CA ARG A 181 -5.87 -18.17 -6.28
C ARG A 181 -6.44 -17.55 -5.01
N LEU A 182 -6.60 -16.23 -4.99
CA LEU A 182 -7.21 -15.51 -3.87
C LEU A 182 -8.68 -15.88 -3.71
N GLY A 183 -9.44 -16.03 -4.81
CA GLY A 183 -10.83 -16.45 -4.80
C GLY A 183 -11.04 -17.81 -4.12
N LYS A 184 -10.13 -18.77 -4.34
CA LYS A 184 -10.14 -20.07 -3.61
C LYS A 184 -9.95 -19.92 -2.09
N ARG A 185 -9.39 -18.80 -1.64
CA ARG A 185 -9.22 -18.44 -0.22
C ARG A 185 -10.37 -17.59 0.32
N GLY A 186 -11.46 -17.40 -0.44
CA GLY A 186 -12.61 -16.59 -0.03
C GLY A 186 -12.42 -15.08 -0.24
N PHE A 187 -11.55 -14.68 -1.18
CA PHE A 187 -11.37 -13.28 -1.54
C PHE A 187 -12.52 -12.78 -2.42
N PHE A 188 -13.11 -11.66 -2.03
CA PHE A 188 -14.10 -10.90 -2.79
C PHE A 188 -13.45 -9.63 -3.32
N LEU A 189 -13.31 -9.54 -4.64
CA LEU A 189 -12.73 -8.38 -5.31
C LEU A 189 -13.64 -7.16 -5.17
N SER A 190 -13.09 -6.04 -4.68
CA SER A 190 -13.77 -4.73 -4.65
C SER A 190 -13.23 -3.79 -5.72
N SER A 191 -11.93 -3.84 -5.99
CA SER A 191 -11.27 -3.03 -6.99
C SER A 191 -10.01 -3.69 -7.54
N ALA A 192 -9.66 -3.31 -8.76
CA ALA A 192 -8.43 -3.69 -9.41
C ALA A 192 -7.92 -2.52 -10.25
N GLY A 193 -6.64 -2.51 -10.55
CA GLY A 193 -6.05 -1.53 -11.43
C GLY A 193 -4.69 -1.98 -11.94
N GLN A 194 -4.20 -1.24 -12.93
CA GLN A 194 -2.97 -1.57 -13.63
C GLN A 194 -2.25 -0.29 -14.03
N SER A 195 -0.93 -0.37 -14.06
CA SER A 195 -0.06 0.68 -14.59
C SER A 195 1.25 0.03 -14.96
N ASP A 196 1.83 0.43 -16.09
CA ASP A 196 3.26 0.22 -16.31
C ASP A 196 3.68 -1.28 -16.31
N GLY A 197 2.77 -2.16 -16.75
CA GLY A 197 2.98 -3.62 -16.79
C GLY A 197 2.76 -4.33 -15.44
N LEU A 198 2.38 -3.60 -14.39
CA LEU A 198 2.04 -4.12 -13.07
C LEU A 198 0.55 -3.94 -12.78
N ALA A 199 0.05 -4.72 -11.82
CA ALA A 199 -1.35 -4.70 -11.40
C ALA A 199 -1.52 -4.69 -9.88
N PHE A 200 -2.74 -4.41 -9.44
CA PHE A 200 -3.19 -4.66 -8.07
C PHE A 200 -4.59 -5.27 -8.05
N LEU A 201 -4.88 -6.01 -6.97
CA LEU A 201 -6.20 -6.51 -6.59
C LEU A 201 -6.46 -6.07 -5.15
N SER A 202 -7.61 -5.49 -4.88
CA SER A 202 -8.03 -5.11 -3.53
C SER A 202 -9.45 -5.58 -3.26
N GLY A 203 -9.72 -6.00 -2.02
CA GLY A 203 -10.96 -6.67 -1.67
C GLY A 203 -10.98 -7.15 -0.23
N SER A 204 -12.01 -7.92 0.11
CA SER A 204 -12.15 -8.52 1.44
C SER A 204 -11.85 -10.01 1.39
N LEU A 205 -11.27 -10.56 2.45
CA LEU A 205 -11.13 -12.00 2.64
C LEU A 205 -12.15 -12.50 3.66
N GLU A 206 -12.87 -13.55 3.29
CA GLU A 206 -13.72 -14.28 4.24
C GLU A 206 -12.85 -14.90 5.34
N HIS A 207 -12.99 -14.41 6.56
CA HIS A 207 -12.24 -14.94 7.70
C HIS A 207 -12.85 -16.29 8.10
N ARG A 208 -12.29 -17.39 7.61
CA ARG A 208 -12.70 -18.73 8.03
C ARG A 208 -12.19 -18.99 9.45
N ARG A 209 -12.96 -18.57 10.46
CA ARG A 209 -12.80 -19.00 11.86
C ARG A 209 -13.09 -20.51 12.09
N SER A 210 -13.11 -21.34 11.05
CA SER A 210 -13.55 -22.74 11.10
C SER A 210 -12.56 -23.74 10.46
N TRP A 211 -11.25 -23.51 10.57
CA TRP A 211 -10.23 -24.55 10.28
C TRP A 211 -9.68 -25.17 11.57
N SER A 212 -10.57 -25.42 12.52
CA SER A 212 -10.36 -26.42 13.57
C SER A 212 -11.23 -27.62 13.20
N SER A 213 -10.67 -28.55 12.45
CA SER A 213 -11.17 -29.92 12.30
C SER A 213 -10.00 -30.87 12.47
#